data_AF-A0A8H4ASS0-F1
#
_entry.id   AF-A0A8H4ASS0-F1
#
_cell.length_a   1.000
_cell.length_b   1.000
_cell.length_c   1.000
_cell.angle_alpha   90.00
_cell.angle_beta   90.00
_cell.angle_gamma   90.00
#
_symmetry.space_group_name_H-M   'P 1'
#
loop_
_entity.id
_entity.type
_entity.pdbx_description
1 polymer ?
#
loop_
_entity_poly.entity_id
_entity_poly.type
_entity_poly.pdbx_seq_one_letter_code
_entity_poly.pdbx_strand_id
1 'polypeptide(L)' 'MLSFDQHEPSEKFDVSGSNISALNPFKYFKESMINLYKPVGLPLEFERYKYITSEEPLQPMILIVLTEQQQKVPS' A
#
# COMPACT_ATOMS: atom_id res chain seq x y z
N MET A 1 4.34 -40.46 12.45
CA MET A 1 3.18 -39.87 11.76
C MET A 1 2.39 -39.14 12.83
N LEU A 2 2.50 -37.81 12.90
CA LEU A 2 1.79 -36.99 13.87
C LEU A 2 0.79 -36.14 13.09
N SER A 3 -0.50 -36.43 13.28
CA SER A 3 -1.61 -35.69 12.73
C SER A 3 -1.66 -34.29 13.34
N PHE A 4 -1.67 -33.26 12.52
CA PHE A 4 -2.00 -31.90 12.92
C PHE A 4 -3.36 -31.56 12.33
N ASP A 5 -4.40 -31.73 13.13
CA ASP A 5 -5.65 -30.99 12.96
C ASP A 5 -5.47 -29.64 13.66
N GLN A 6 -5.37 -28.57 12.87
CA GLN A 6 -5.70 -27.22 13.34
C GLN A 6 -6.63 -26.59 12.29
N HIS A 7 -7.92 -26.67 12.61
CA HIS A 7 -9.00 -26.01 11.91
C HIS A 7 -9.10 -24.57 12.42
N GLU A 8 -8.33 -23.65 11.83
CA GLU A 8 -8.51 -22.22 12.07
C GLU A 8 -9.79 -21.75 11.37
N PRO A 9 -10.77 -21.16 12.09
CA PRO A 9 -11.97 -20.64 11.45
C PRO A 9 -11.59 -19.39 10.66
N SER A 10 -11.80 -19.44 9.34
CA SER A 10 -11.71 -18.29 8.45
C SER A 10 -12.77 -17.25 8.86
N GLU A 11 -12.38 -16.31 9.71
CA GLU A 11 -13.22 -15.19 10.10
C GLU A 11 -13.41 -14.26 8.89
N LYS A 12 -14.56 -14.39 8.25
CA LYS A 12 -15.07 -13.42 7.29
C LYS A 12 -15.34 -12.10 8.03
N PHE A 13 -14.36 -11.20 8.02
CA PHE A 13 -14.54 -9.85 8.52
C PHE A 13 -15.25 -8.96 7.49
N ASP A 14 -16.57 -9.12 7.38
CA ASP A 14 -17.44 -8.05 6.91
C ASP A 14 -17.65 -7.06 8.07
N VAL A 15 -16.65 -6.22 8.35
CA VAL A 15 -16.75 -5.16 9.36
C VAL A 15 -16.62 -3.79 8.69
N SER A 16 -17.76 -3.11 8.64
CA SER A 16 -17.93 -1.69 8.34
C SER A 16 -16.82 -0.87 9.01
N GLY A 17 -15.98 -0.24 8.20
CA GLY A 17 -14.63 0.24 8.52
C GLY A 17 -14.48 1.36 9.57
N SER A 18 -15.52 1.67 10.35
CA SER A 18 -15.48 2.77 11.33
C SER A 18 -14.88 2.36 12.69
N ASN A 19 -15.04 1.10 13.12
CA ASN A 19 -14.71 0.69 14.50
C ASN A 19 -13.37 -0.06 14.68
N ILE A 20 -12.66 -0.38 13.60
CA ILE A 20 -11.41 -1.17 13.65
C ILE A 20 -10.17 -0.32 13.94
N SER A 21 -10.25 1.01 13.77
CA SER A 21 -9.15 1.94 14.03
C SER A 21 -8.83 2.06 15.53
N ALA A 22 -9.78 1.71 16.41
CA ALA A 22 -9.58 1.75 17.86
C ALA A 22 -8.61 0.68 18.40
N LEU A 23 -8.27 -0.35 17.60
CA LEU A 23 -7.43 -1.47 18.02
C LEU A 23 -5.96 -1.35 17.59
N ASN A 24 -5.63 -0.44 16.67
CA ASN A 24 -4.25 -0.12 16.32
C ASN A 24 -4.14 1.37 15.90
N PRO A 25 -3.49 2.22 16.71
CA PRO A 25 -3.38 3.65 16.42
C PRO A 25 -2.50 3.97 15.20
N PHE A 26 -1.77 2.99 14.67
CA PHE A 26 -0.91 3.12 13.50
C PHE A 26 -1.52 2.48 12.23
N LYS A 27 -2.80 2.12 12.27
CA LYS A 27 -3.51 1.62 11.09
C LYS A 27 -4.08 2.79 10.28
N TYR A 28 -3.64 2.92 9.04
CA TYR A 28 -4.12 3.94 8.11
C TYR A 28 -4.91 3.29 6.99
N PHE A 29 -6.09 3.83 6.68
CA PHE A 29 -6.81 3.45 5.48
C PHE A 29 -6.10 3.98 4.24
N LYS A 30 -6.42 3.37 3.10
CA LYS A 30 -5.84 3.70 1.81
C LYS A 30 -5.93 5.20 1.53
N GLU A 31 -7.12 5.79 1.65
CA GLU A 31 -7.38 7.20 1.41
C GLU A 31 -6.63 8.08 2.41
N SER A 32 -6.52 7.65 3.68
CA SER A 32 -5.71 8.35 4.69
C SER A 32 -4.23 8.40 4.28
N MET A 33 -3.66 7.30 3.78
CA MET A 33 -2.27 7.25 3.33
C MET A 33 -2.01 8.17 2.12
N ILE A 34 -2.95 8.21 1.17
CA ILE A 34 -2.81 9.08 0.00
C ILE A 34 -2.86 10.56 0.38
N ASN A 35 -3.72 10.93 1.34
CA ASN A 35 -3.81 12.31 1.82
C ASN A 35 -2.56 12.79 2.59
N LEU A 36 -1.72 11.87 3.07
CA LEU A 36 -0.47 12.19 3.75
C LEU A 36 0.70 12.43 2.78
N TYR A 37 0.55 12.09 1.50
CA TYR A 37 1.62 12.24 0.52
C TYR A 37 2.00 13.70 0.31
N LYS A 38 3.31 13.99 0.36
CA LYS A 38 3.91 15.28 0.00
C LYS A 38 5.16 15.00 -0.83
N PRO A 39 5.33 15.63 -2.00
CA PRO A 39 6.55 15.49 -2.78
C PRO A 39 7.70 16.11 -2.00
N VAL A 40 8.69 15.31 -1.63
CA VAL A 40 9.92 15.72 -0.95
C VAL A 40 11.12 15.17 -1.71
N GLY A 41 12.28 15.80 -1.54
CA GLY A 41 13.52 15.34 -2.16
C GLY A 41 13.98 13.96 -1.68
N LEU A 42 14.95 13.39 -2.39
CA LEU A 42 15.54 12.09 -2.05
C LEU A 42 16.29 12.18 -0.70
N PRO A 43 16.05 11.28 0.27
CA PRO A 43 16.82 11.28 1.51
C PRO A 43 18.30 10.94 1.25
N LEU A 44 19.21 11.53 2.04
CA LEU A 44 20.66 11.47 1.81
C LEU A 44 21.21 10.03 1.78
N GLU A 45 20.61 9.13 2.55
CA GLU A 45 20.98 7.72 2.61
C GLU A 45 20.83 7.01 1.25
N PHE A 46 20.01 7.58 0.37
CA PHE A 46 19.68 7.00 -0.93
C PHE A 46 20.57 7.48 -2.08
N GLU A 47 21.46 8.46 -1.87
CA GLU A 47 22.35 9.00 -2.93
C GLU A 47 23.26 7.94 -3.58
N ARG A 48 23.56 6.86 -2.85
CA ARG A 48 24.40 5.75 -3.34
C ARG A 48 23.65 4.76 -4.23
N TYR A 49 22.32 4.83 -4.26
CA TYR A 49 21.46 3.86 -4.96
C TYR A 49 20.82 4.44 -6.23
N LYS A 50 21.58 5.27 -6.96
CA LYS A 50 21.10 6.01 -8.14
C LYS A 50 20.39 5.17 -9.20
N TYR A 51 20.73 3.88 -9.31
CA TYR A 51 20.14 2.95 -10.28
C TYR A 51 18.71 2.50 -9.93
N ILE A 52 18.24 2.71 -8.69
CA ILE A 52 16.88 2.39 -8.23
C ILE A 52 16.11 3.60 -7.69
N THR A 53 16.77 4.75 -7.54
CA THR A 53 16.15 5.99 -7.07
C THR A 53 15.79 6.88 -8.25
N SER A 54 14.69 7.61 -8.12
CA SER A 54 14.35 8.71 -9.02
C SER A 54 14.89 10.02 -8.43
N GLU A 55 15.47 10.88 -9.28
CA GLU A 55 15.89 12.23 -8.89
C GLU A 55 14.67 13.12 -8.59
N GLU A 56 13.62 12.99 -9.41
CA GLU A 56 12.34 13.65 -9.18
C GLU A 56 11.40 12.74 -8.36
N PRO A 57 10.67 13.27 -7.36
CA PRO A 57 9.70 12.50 -6.60
C PRO A 57 8.52 12.08 -7.48
N LEU A 58 8.33 10.77 -7.62
CA LEU A 58 7.17 10.21 -8.32
C LEU A 58 5.96 10.16 -7.38
N GLN A 59 4.78 10.50 -7.92
CA GLN A 59 3.53 10.39 -7.16
C GLN A 59 3.06 8.93 -7.04
N PRO A 60 2.27 8.59 -6.00
CA PRO A 60 1.67 7.27 -5.88
C PRO A 60 0.85 6.91 -7.14
N MET A 61 1.04 5.69 -7.65
CA MET A 61 0.41 5.22 -8.90
C MET A 61 -1.11 5.35 -8.91
N ILE A 62 -1.77 5.28 -7.76
CA ILE A 62 -3.21 5.46 -7.63
C ILE A 62 -3.73 6.83 -8.07
N LEU A 63 -2.87 7.87 -8.01
CA LEU A 63 -3.21 9.21 -8.47
C LEU A 63 -3.00 9.38 -9.98
N ILE A 64 -2.40 8.39 -10.64
CA ILE A 64 -2.12 8.42 -12.07
C ILE A 64 -3.26 7.72 -12.81
N VAL A 65 -3.86 8.45 -13.76
CA VAL A 65 -4.83 7.86 -14.67
C VAL A 65 -4.13 6.87 -15.58
N LEU A 66 -4.71 5.68 -15.74
CA LEU A 66 -4.16 4.64 -16.62
C LEU A 66 -4.04 5.17 -18.04
N THR A 67 -2.86 5.01 -18.63
CA THR A 67 -2.64 5.30 -20.04
C THR A 67 -3.42 4.33 -20.93
N GLU A 68 -3.68 4.71 -22.18
CA GLU A 68 -4.37 3.85 -23.15
C GLU A 68 -3.69 2.48 -23.31
N GLN A 69 -2.36 2.42 -23.22
CA GLN A 69 -1.62 1.16 -23.33
C GLN A 69 -1.85 0.25 -22.13
N GLN A 70 -1.91 0.83 -20.92
CA GLN A 70 -2.18 0.08 -19.69
C GLN A 70 -3.62 -0.42 -19.64
N GLN A 71 -4.57 0.33 -20.22
CA GLN A 71 -5.97 -0.09 -20.31
C GLN A 71 -6.20 -1.26 -21.29
N LYS A 72 -5.32 -1.43 -22.29
CA LYS A 72 -5.42 -2.50 -23.29
C LYS A 72 -4.92 -3.85 -22.80
N VAL A 73 -4.23 -3.92 -21.66
CA VAL A 73 -3.83 -5.18 -21.04
C VAL A 73 -5.04 -5.71 -20.26
N PRO A 74 -5.69 -6.82 -20.67
CA PRO A 74 -6.77 -7.41 -19.89
C PRO A 74 -6.20 -7.89 -18.54
N SER A 75 -6.91 -7.53 -17.47
CA SER A 75 -6.63 -7.91 -16.08
C SER A 75 -6.67 -9.41 -15.85
#